data_AF-A0A0L0FI59-F1
#
_entry.id   AF-A0A0L0FI59-F1
#
_cell.length_a   1.000
_cell.length_b   1.000
_cell.length_c   1.000
_cell.angle_alpha   90.00
_cell.angle_beta   90.00
_cell.angle_gamma   90.00
#
_symmetry.space_group_name_H-M   'P 1'
#
loop_
_entity.id
_entity.type
_entity.pdbx_description
1 polymer ?
#
loop_
_entity_poly.entity_id
_entity_poly.type
_entity_poly.pdbx_seq_one_letter_code
_entity_poly.pdbx_strand_id
1 'polypeptide(L)'
;GFKLCVGRPEEFASLVAAMIKTNIAPDFVTVDGTEGGTGAAPPEFSNSVGMPLIEGLTFVNDILTGAGIRDQVKIITAGKVISGFSVVRNLALGADICNSARAMMFALGCIQALKCDSNKCPSGVATQNPALMAGLDPNDKSVRVFNYQKNTVDAALHIIGAAGYDSPAGVSRDHVMVRTDGVYCASYAELYPAVKPGSLLDGTAERQNLQQIWDAGLLLVNREHEAIEHEDHYLPN
;
A
#
# COMPACT_ATOMS: atom_id res chain seq x y z
N GLY A 1 -0.44 -3.20 13.98
CA GLY A 1 -0.25 -3.08 12.52
C GLY A 1 1.22 -2.93 12.15
N PHE A 2 1.56 -3.10 10.87
CA PHE A 2 2.92 -2.92 10.34
C PHE A 2 2.89 -2.28 8.94
N LYS A 3 4.04 -1.90 8.40
CA LYS A 3 4.19 -1.23 7.11
C LYS A 3 5.27 -1.90 6.27
N LEU A 4 5.03 -2.06 4.97
CA LEU A 4 5.95 -2.69 4.04
C LEU A 4 5.83 -2.11 2.63
N CYS A 5 6.88 -2.26 1.84
CA CYS A 5 6.80 -2.28 0.38
C CYS A 5 7.07 -3.73 -0.06
N VAL A 6 6.22 -4.31 -0.90
CA VAL A 6 6.37 -5.73 -1.27
C VAL A 6 7.67 -5.88 -2.05
N GLY A 7 8.58 -6.69 -1.52
CA GLY A 7 9.79 -7.12 -2.21
C GLY A 7 9.58 -8.50 -2.81
N ARG A 8 9.99 -9.52 -2.05
CA ARG A 8 9.78 -10.93 -2.39
C ARG A 8 8.37 -11.36 -1.97
N PRO A 9 7.49 -11.74 -2.92
CA PRO A 9 6.10 -12.10 -2.60
C PRO A 9 5.97 -13.22 -1.56
N GLU A 10 6.86 -14.22 -1.60
CA GLU A 10 6.86 -15.36 -0.69
C GLU A 10 7.10 -14.98 0.78
N GLU A 11 7.79 -13.87 1.05
CA GLU A 11 8.01 -13.36 2.42
C GLU A 11 6.73 -12.77 3.01
N PHE A 12 5.87 -12.16 2.19
CA PHE A 12 4.56 -11.72 2.67
C PHE A 12 3.60 -12.91 2.85
N ALA A 13 3.65 -13.89 1.93
CA ALA A 13 2.89 -15.12 2.08
C ALA A 13 3.28 -15.89 3.35
N SER A 14 4.57 -15.96 3.69
CA SER A 14 5.04 -16.59 4.93
C SER A 14 4.55 -15.85 6.17
N LEU A 15 4.53 -14.51 6.17
CA LEU A 15 3.93 -13.73 7.24
C LEU A 15 2.45 -14.08 7.44
N VAL A 16 1.67 -14.17 6.36
CA VAL A 16 0.25 -14.52 6.43
C VAL A 16 0.03 -15.96 6.90
N ALA A 17 0.86 -16.91 6.45
CA ALA A 17 0.84 -18.29 6.94
C ALA A 17 1.17 -18.36 8.44
N ALA A 18 2.15 -17.58 8.91
CA ALA A 18 2.49 -17.48 10.32
C ALA A 18 1.34 -16.89 11.14
N MET A 19 0.61 -15.89 10.62
CA MET A 19 -0.59 -15.33 11.27
C MET A 19 -1.66 -16.40 11.49
N ILE A 20 -1.91 -17.24 10.48
CA ILE A 20 -2.86 -18.37 10.59
C ILE A 20 -2.37 -19.40 11.61
N LYS A 21 -1.10 -19.82 11.51
CA LYS A 21 -0.52 -20.84 12.40
C LYS A 21 -0.55 -20.42 13.87
N THR A 22 -0.25 -19.15 14.14
CA THR A 22 -0.20 -18.60 15.50
C THR A 22 -1.55 -18.09 16.00
N ASN A 23 -2.53 -17.95 15.10
CA ASN A 23 -3.80 -17.25 15.36
C ASN A 23 -3.58 -15.81 15.89
N ILE A 24 -2.53 -15.14 15.39
CA ILE A 24 -2.18 -13.76 15.73
C ILE A 24 -2.10 -12.96 14.42
N ALA A 25 -3.07 -12.08 14.22
CA ALA A 25 -3.11 -11.16 13.09
C ALA A 25 -2.99 -9.69 13.57
N PRO A 26 -2.26 -8.82 12.85
CA PRO A 26 -2.23 -7.40 13.15
C PRO A 26 -3.51 -6.71 12.66
N ASP A 27 -3.93 -5.65 13.34
CA ASP A 27 -5.15 -4.91 12.94
C ASP A 27 -5.08 -4.30 11.54
N PHE A 28 -3.86 -4.00 11.07
CA PHE A 28 -3.63 -3.43 9.75
C PHE A 28 -2.25 -3.75 9.18
N VAL A 29 -2.16 -3.70 7.85
CA VAL A 29 -0.92 -3.64 7.08
C VAL A 29 -0.95 -2.38 6.20
N THR A 30 0.13 -1.61 6.22
CA THR A 30 0.33 -0.50 5.27
C THR A 30 1.17 -0.97 4.10
N VAL A 31 0.61 -0.91 2.89
CA VAL A 31 1.25 -1.28 1.63
C VAL A 31 1.72 -0.03 0.92
N ASP A 32 3.04 0.16 0.93
CA ASP A 32 3.72 1.20 0.19
C ASP A 32 4.09 0.70 -1.21
N GLY A 33 3.81 1.49 -2.25
CA GLY A 33 4.39 1.28 -3.57
C GLY A 33 5.76 1.93 -3.72
N THR A 34 6.53 1.52 -4.73
CA THR A 34 7.82 2.15 -5.09
C THR A 34 7.74 3.64 -5.37
N GLU A 35 6.53 4.15 -5.61
CA GLU A 35 6.27 5.55 -5.92
C GLU A 35 6.30 6.48 -4.69
N GLY A 36 6.67 5.94 -3.52
CA GLY A 36 6.88 6.66 -2.27
C GLY A 36 7.80 7.89 -2.39
N GLY A 37 7.71 8.80 -1.44
CA GLY A 37 8.64 9.92 -1.30
C GLY A 37 9.69 9.62 -0.25
N THR A 38 10.88 10.17 -0.41
CA THR A 38 11.95 10.11 0.60
C THR A 38 12.58 11.49 0.76
N GLY A 39 13.08 11.77 1.97
CA GLY A 39 13.85 12.96 2.25
C GLY A 39 15.32 12.83 1.82
N ALA A 40 15.91 11.63 1.88
CA ALA A 40 17.36 11.46 1.81
C ALA A 40 17.84 10.05 1.38
N ALA A 41 16.97 9.18 0.86
CA ALA A 41 17.41 7.84 0.46
C ALA A 41 18.27 7.87 -0.82
N PRO A 42 19.22 6.94 -0.98
CA PRO A 42 20.02 6.85 -2.20
C PRO A 42 19.13 6.58 -3.44
N PRO A 43 19.54 7.04 -4.64
CA PRO A 43 18.78 6.84 -5.87
C PRO A 43 18.52 5.37 -6.19
N GLU A 44 19.46 4.48 -5.88
CA GLU A 44 19.35 3.05 -6.15
C GLU A 44 18.18 2.43 -5.38
N PHE A 45 18.03 2.78 -4.10
CA PHE A 45 16.90 2.34 -3.28
C PHE A 45 15.60 3.01 -3.69
N SER A 46 15.66 4.28 -4.08
CA SER A 46 14.47 5.07 -4.40
C SER A 46 13.85 4.72 -5.76
N ASN A 47 14.68 4.28 -6.72
CA ASN A 47 14.26 4.08 -8.11
C ASN A 47 14.15 2.60 -8.51
N SER A 48 14.81 1.69 -7.78
CA SER A 48 14.98 0.31 -8.26
C SER A 48 14.50 -0.77 -7.30
N VAL A 49 14.05 -0.44 -6.09
CA VAL A 49 13.68 -1.42 -5.06
C VAL A 49 12.19 -1.36 -4.73
N GLY A 50 11.56 -2.54 -4.71
CA GLY A 50 10.17 -2.75 -4.31
C GLY A 50 9.21 -2.98 -5.48
N MET A 51 7.97 -3.31 -5.15
CA MET A 51 6.87 -3.53 -6.09
C MET A 51 6.04 -2.25 -6.27
N PRO A 52 5.63 -1.90 -7.51
CA PRO A 52 4.74 -0.76 -7.73
C PRO A 52 3.41 -0.93 -6.99
N LEU A 53 2.75 0.19 -6.68
CA LEU A 53 1.62 0.16 -5.75
C LEU A 53 0.47 -0.74 -6.21
N ILE A 54 0.14 -0.72 -7.50
CA ILE A 54 -1.03 -1.44 -8.02
C ILE A 54 -0.85 -2.95 -7.80
N GLU A 55 0.30 -3.48 -8.19
CA GLU A 55 0.66 -4.89 -8.03
C GLU A 55 0.78 -5.25 -6.55
N GLY A 56 1.47 -4.43 -5.75
CA GLY A 56 1.69 -4.69 -4.33
C GLY A 56 0.39 -4.71 -3.52
N LEU A 57 -0.49 -3.72 -3.75
CA LEU A 57 -1.79 -3.63 -3.07
C LEU A 57 -2.69 -4.80 -3.45
N THR A 58 -2.81 -5.09 -4.75
CA THR A 58 -3.62 -6.19 -5.25
C THR A 58 -3.11 -7.52 -4.71
N PHE A 59 -1.80 -7.74 -4.72
CA PHE A 59 -1.15 -8.94 -4.20
C PHE A 59 -1.45 -9.14 -2.71
N VAL A 60 -1.24 -8.11 -1.88
CA VAL A 60 -1.51 -8.19 -0.43
C VAL A 60 -2.99 -8.48 -0.16
N ASN A 61 -3.90 -7.80 -0.86
CA ASN A 61 -5.33 -8.06 -0.74
C ASN A 61 -5.69 -9.50 -1.13
N ASP A 62 -5.11 -10.01 -2.21
CA ASP A 62 -5.41 -11.34 -2.74
C ASP A 62 -4.82 -12.47 -1.89
N ILE A 63 -3.62 -12.29 -1.33
CA ILE A 63 -3.05 -13.24 -0.36
C ILE A 63 -3.92 -13.31 0.90
N LEU A 64 -4.28 -12.16 1.48
CA LEU A 64 -5.14 -12.14 2.68
C LEU A 64 -6.52 -12.75 2.40
N THR A 65 -7.09 -12.49 1.21
CA THR A 65 -8.38 -13.05 0.79
C THR A 65 -8.28 -14.55 0.57
N GLY A 66 -7.34 -15.00 -0.25
CA GLY A 66 -7.12 -16.41 -0.53
C GLY A 66 -6.73 -17.23 0.71
N ALA A 67 -6.09 -16.61 1.70
CA ALA A 67 -5.78 -17.22 2.99
C ALA A 67 -6.98 -17.21 3.96
N GLY A 68 -8.09 -16.54 3.61
CA GLY A 68 -9.31 -16.51 4.41
C GLY A 68 -9.27 -15.59 5.63
N ILE A 69 -8.32 -14.65 5.70
CA ILE A 69 -8.14 -13.75 6.85
C ILE A 69 -8.28 -12.26 6.50
N ARG A 70 -8.81 -11.94 5.31
CA ARG A 70 -8.93 -10.56 4.81
C ARG A 70 -9.79 -9.66 5.71
N ASP A 71 -10.78 -10.22 6.37
CA ASP A 71 -11.68 -9.53 7.29
C ASP A 71 -11.00 -9.13 8.62
N GLN A 72 -9.92 -9.83 8.99
CA GLN A 72 -9.17 -9.58 10.22
C GLN A 72 -8.14 -8.45 10.09
N VAL A 73 -7.67 -8.15 8.87
CA VAL A 73 -6.58 -7.20 8.62
C VAL A 73 -7.03 -6.06 7.73
N LYS A 74 -6.93 -4.82 8.21
CA LYS A 74 -7.17 -3.62 7.39
C LYS A 74 -5.98 -3.31 6.49
N ILE A 75 -6.25 -2.96 5.23
CA ILE A 75 -5.20 -2.60 4.27
C ILE A 75 -5.16 -1.08 4.14
N ILE A 76 -4.06 -0.49 4.57
CA ILE A 76 -3.76 0.93 4.34
C ILE A 76 -2.84 1.02 3.13
N THR A 77 -3.15 1.84 2.14
CA THR A 77 -2.26 2.05 0.99
C THR A 77 -1.48 3.36 1.12
N ALA A 78 -0.24 3.38 0.65
CA ALA A 78 0.50 4.63 0.45
C ALA A 78 1.28 4.58 -0.87
N GLY A 79 1.11 5.59 -1.71
CA GLY A 79 1.85 5.69 -2.97
C GLY A 79 1.11 6.59 -3.94
N LYS A 80 1.64 7.81 -4.13
CA LYS A 80 1.05 8.85 -5.00
C LYS A 80 -0.49 8.98 -4.91
N VAL A 81 -1.06 8.90 -3.71
CA VAL A 81 -2.48 9.24 -3.48
C VAL A 81 -2.62 10.77 -3.52
N ILE A 82 -2.88 11.32 -4.71
CA ILE A 82 -2.84 12.77 -4.95
C ILE A 82 -4.18 13.38 -5.38
N SER A 83 -5.18 12.56 -5.69
CA SER A 83 -6.49 13.00 -6.20
C SER A 83 -7.61 12.11 -5.70
N GLY A 84 -8.86 12.60 -5.80
CA GLY A 84 -10.04 11.80 -5.48
C GLY A 84 -10.11 10.50 -6.29
N PHE A 85 -9.74 10.53 -7.57
CA PHE A 85 -9.65 9.31 -8.39
C PHE A 85 -8.59 8.33 -7.88
N SER A 86 -7.46 8.82 -7.35
CA SER A 86 -6.43 7.94 -6.77
C SER A 86 -6.97 7.19 -5.54
N VAL A 87 -7.84 7.84 -4.75
CA VAL A 87 -8.55 7.20 -3.63
C VAL A 87 -9.48 6.12 -4.16
N VAL A 88 -10.39 6.45 -5.08
CA VAL A 88 -11.34 5.49 -5.68
C VAL A 88 -10.61 4.29 -6.30
N ARG A 89 -9.55 4.55 -7.06
CA ARG A 89 -8.70 3.53 -7.67
C ARG A 89 -8.14 2.55 -6.65
N ASN A 90 -7.61 3.06 -5.54
CA ASN A 90 -6.99 2.20 -4.55
C ASN A 90 -8.03 1.45 -3.70
N LEU A 91 -9.19 2.06 -3.43
CA LEU A 91 -10.32 1.35 -2.83
C LEU A 91 -10.75 0.17 -3.71
N ALA A 92 -10.89 0.38 -5.03
CA ALA A 92 -11.22 -0.65 -6.00
C ALA A 92 -10.25 -1.85 -5.97
N LEU A 93 -8.96 -1.60 -5.69
CA LEU A 93 -7.92 -2.62 -5.65
C LEU A 93 -7.87 -3.38 -4.30
N GLY A 94 -8.61 -2.93 -3.29
CA GLY A 94 -8.76 -3.61 -2.00
C GLY A 94 -8.23 -2.84 -0.79
N ALA A 95 -7.87 -1.56 -0.91
CA ALA A 95 -7.50 -0.74 0.25
C ALA A 95 -8.74 -0.40 1.11
N ASP A 96 -8.59 -0.42 2.43
CA ASP A 96 -9.57 0.14 3.37
C ASP A 96 -9.32 1.64 3.64
N ILE A 97 -8.05 2.06 3.62
CA ILE A 97 -7.63 3.44 3.94
C ILE A 97 -6.53 3.88 2.97
N CYS A 98 -6.54 5.15 2.55
CA CYS A 98 -5.50 5.73 1.70
C CYS A 98 -4.68 6.80 2.43
N ASN A 99 -3.38 6.57 2.60
CA ASN A 99 -2.46 7.57 3.13
C ASN A 99 -1.98 8.52 2.03
N SER A 100 -2.03 9.83 2.31
CA SER A 100 -1.49 10.87 1.43
C SER A 100 -0.48 11.73 2.18
N ALA A 101 0.81 11.54 1.90
CA ALA A 101 1.89 12.37 2.46
C ALA A 101 2.35 13.43 1.46
N ARG A 102 2.77 13.00 0.26
CA ARG A 102 3.32 13.90 -0.77
C ARG A 102 2.35 15.02 -1.15
N ALA A 103 1.07 14.69 -1.32
CA ALA A 103 0.08 15.68 -1.70
C ALA A 103 -0.22 16.68 -0.57
N MET A 104 -0.22 16.21 0.68
CA MET A 104 -0.28 17.09 1.86
C MET A 104 0.92 18.03 1.93
N MET A 105 2.12 17.55 1.60
CA MET A 105 3.30 18.41 1.51
C MET A 105 3.15 19.46 0.41
N PHE A 106 2.55 19.14 -0.75
CA PHE A 106 2.24 20.13 -1.78
C PHE A 106 1.22 21.16 -1.32
N ALA A 107 0.14 20.72 -0.67
CA ALA A 107 -0.86 21.60 -0.08
C ALA A 107 -0.24 22.55 0.96
N LEU A 108 0.70 22.03 1.77
CA LEU A 108 1.48 22.80 2.74
C LEU A 108 2.41 23.83 2.06
N GLY A 109 2.99 23.50 0.91
CA GLY A 109 3.83 24.43 0.13
C GLY A 109 5.13 23.85 -0.39
N CYS A 110 5.31 22.53 -0.40
CA CYS A 110 6.43 21.89 -1.10
C CYS A 110 6.35 22.21 -2.60
N ILE A 111 7.46 22.69 -3.15
CA ILE A 111 7.61 23.07 -4.57
C ILE A 111 8.45 22.06 -5.37
N GLN A 112 8.66 20.86 -4.82
CA GLN A 112 9.55 19.84 -5.40
C GLN A 112 10.99 20.33 -5.68
N ALA A 113 11.56 21.09 -4.74
CA ALA A 113 12.93 21.58 -4.88
C ALA A 113 14.01 20.48 -4.86
N LEU A 114 13.66 19.25 -4.43
CA LEU A 114 14.57 18.10 -4.30
C LEU A 114 15.83 18.41 -3.46
N LYS A 115 15.65 19.16 -2.38
CA LYS A 115 16.69 19.59 -1.42
C LYS A 115 16.41 19.13 0.01
N CYS A 116 15.58 18.10 0.16
CA CYS A 116 15.02 17.66 1.44
C CYS A 116 16.08 17.14 2.42
N ASP A 117 17.16 16.58 1.90
CA ASP A 117 18.34 16.05 2.60
C ASP A 117 19.32 17.15 3.05
N SER A 118 19.34 18.27 2.32
CA SER A 118 20.37 19.31 2.48
C SER A 118 20.14 20.29 3.65
N ASN A 119 19.01 20.18 4.35
CA ASN A 119 18.52 21.15 5.33
C ASN A 119 18.26 22.56 4.74
N LYS A 120 18.23 22.72 3.41
CA LYS A 120 18.07 24.00 2.69
C LYS A 120 16.78 24.06 1.87
N CYS A 121 15.71 23.44 2.36
CA CYS A 121 14.41 23.48 1.69
C CYS A 121 13.90 24.93 1.58
N PRO A 122 13.74 25.48 0.36
CA PRO A 122 13.41 26.90 0.18
C PRO A 122 11.98 27.24 0.62
N SER A 123 11.09 26.25 0.72
CA SER A 123 9.72 26.43 1.18
C SER A 123 9.51 26.14 2.67
N GLY A 124 10.58 25.87 3.42
CA GLY A 124 10.50 25.63 4.86
C GLY A 124 9.97 24.24 5.26
N VAL A 125 9.53 23.40 4.31
CA VAL A 125 8.85 22.12 4.60
C VAL A 125 9.81 21.04 5.13
N ALA A 126 11.02 20.93 4.58
CA ALA A 126 12.00 19.91 4.92
C ALA A 126 13.32 20.55 5.38
N THR A 127 13.28 21.25 6.50
CA THR A 127 14.43 21.94 7.10
C THR A 127 14.22 22.11 8.60
N GLN A 128 15.32 22.17 9.34
CA GLN A 128 15.41 22.51 10.76
C GLN A 128 15.90 23.96 10.96
N ASN A 129 16.13 24.72 9.88
CA ASN A 129 16.54 26.13 9.96
C ASN A 129 15.33 27.02 10.31
N PRO A 130 15.34 27.71 11.47
CA PRO A 130 14.21 28.54 11.90
C PRO A 130 13.83 29.65 10.91
N ALA A 131 14.82 30.23 10.21
CA ALA A 131 14.57 31.30 9.24
C ALA A 131 13.81 30.79 8.00
N LEU A 132 14.05 29.54 7.58
CA LEU A 132 13.32 28.91 6.48
C LEU A 132 11.94 28.42 6.93
N MET A 133 11.83 27.85 8.14
CA MET A 133 10.56 27.41 8.71
C MET A 133 9.59 28.57 8.96
N ALA A 134 10.09 29.80 9.16
CA ALA A 134 9.25 31.00 9.33
C ALA A 134 8.26 31.23 8.17
N GLY A 135 8.51 30.66 6.99
CA GLY A 135 7.57 30.69 5.86
C GLY A 135 6.34 29.78 6.00
N LEU A 136 6.31 28.90 7.00
CA LEU A 136 5.20 28.00 7.31
C LEU A 136 4.27 28.62 8.37
N ASP A 137 3.58 29.70 8.01
CA ASP A 137 2.55 30.30 8.88
C ASP A 137 1.38 29.32 9.10
N PRO A 138 1.15 28.81 10.33
CA PRO A 138 0.07 27.87 10.60
C PRO A 138 -1.31 28.40 10.27
N ASN A 139 -1.55 29.72 10.34
CA ASN A 139 -2.85 30.31 10.04
C ASN A 139 -3.21 30.23 8.55
N ASP A 140 -2.21 30.34 7.67
CA ASP A 140 -2.38 30.15 6.22
C ASP A 140 -2.31 28.65 5.85
N LYS A 141 -1.27 27.96 6.31
CA LYS A 141 -0.95 26.61 5.85
C LYS A 141 -1.99 25.57 6.28
N SER A 142 -2.53 25.69 7.48
CA SER A 142 -3.56 24.77 7.97
C SER A 142 -4.82 24.80 7.11
N VAL A 143 -5.25 25.99 6.69
CA VAL A 143 -6.41 26.19 5.81
C VAL A 143 -6.19 25.55 4.45
N ARG A 144 -4.98 25.67 3.89
CA ARG A 144 -4.61 25.04 2.61
C ARG A 144 -4.65 23.52 2.67
N VAL A 145 -4.03 22.94 3.72
CA VAL A 145 -4.03 21.49 3.94
C VAL A 145 -5.45 20.96 4.18
N PHE A 146 -6.24 21.66 5.00
CA PHE A 146 -7.64 21.34 5.25
C PHE A 146 -8.47 21.34 3.96
N ASN A 147 -8.38 22.43 3.17
CA ASN A 147 -9.11 22.54 1.91
C ASN A 147 -8.71 21.45 0.92
N TYR A 148 -7.41 21.14 0.82
CA TYR A 148 -6.94 20.05 -0.03
C TYR A 148 -7.52 18.70 0.39
N GLN A 149 -7.44 18.35 1.67
CA GLN A 149 -7.99 17.09 2.18
C GLN A 149 -9.49 17.01 1.95
N LYS A 150 -10.23 18.05 2.34
CA LYS A 150 -11.70 18.13 2.18
C LYS A 150 -12.10 17.94 0.71
N ASN A 151 -11.54 18.74 -0.19
CA ASN A 151 -11.89 18.69 -1.60
C ASN A 151 -11.47 17.38 -2.27
N THR A 152 -10.39 16.73 -1.80
CA THR A 152 -9.96 15.41 -2.30
C THR A 152 -10.96 14.33 -1.92
N VAL A 153 -11.45 14.34 -0.67
CA VAL A 153 -12.49 13.43 -0.19
C VAL A 153 -13.81 13.68 -0.92
N ASP A 154 -14.24 14.94 -1.01
CA ASP A 154 -15.47 15.32 -1.73
C ASP A 154 -15.41 14.86 -3.20
N ALA A 155 -14.27 15.06 -3.88
CA ALA A 155 -14.08 14.58 -5.24
C ALA A 155 -14.15 13.04 -5.35
N ALA A 156 -13.59 12.30 -4.39
CA ALA A 156 -13.69 10.84 -4.36
C ALA A 156 -15.16 10.40 -4.21
N LEU A 157 -15.90 11.01 -3.27
CA LEU A 157 -17.31 10.70 -3.04
C LEU A 157 -18.18 11.07 -4.25
N HIS A 158 -17.92 12.17 -4.94
CA HIS A 158 -18.61 12.51 -6.18
C HIS A 158 -18.38 11.47 -7.28
N ILE A 159 -17.15 10.94 -7.42
CA ILE A 159 -16.86 9.87 -8.38
C ILE A 159 -17.63 8.59 -8.02
N ILE A 160 -17.64 8.23 -6.73
CA ILE A 160 -18.35 7.04 -6.23
C ILE A 160 -19.86 7.16 -6.47
N GLY A 161 -20.44 8.32 -6.13
CA GLY A 161 -21.86 8.59 -6.39
C GLY A 161 -22.19 8.62 -7.88
N ALA A 162 -21.31 9.19 -8.72
CA ALA A 162 -21.48 9.17 -10.18
C ALA A 162 -21.41 7.75 -10.77
N ALA A 163 -20.67 6.84 -10.12
CA ALA A 163 -20.64 5.42 -10.48
C ALA A 163 -21.87 4.64 -9.96
N GLY A 164 -22.80 5.29 -9.25
CA GLY A 164 -24.06 4.69 -8.78
C GLY A 164 -23.98 4.05 -7.39
N TYR A 165 -22.96 4.39 -6.59
CA TYR A 165 -22.76 3.81 -5.25
C TYR A 165 -23.00 4.84 -4.14
N ASP A 166 -23.75 4.42 -3.12
CA ASP A 166 -24.02 5.22 -1.92
C ASP A 166 -22.88 5.16 -0.88
N SER A 167 -21.93 4.24 -1.06
CA SER A 167 -20.84 4.00 -0.12
C SER A 167 -19.54 3.63 -0.83
N PRO A 168 -18.37 4.06 -0.31
CA PRO A 168 -17.06 3.62 -0.80
C PRO A 168 -16.87 2.11 -0.80
N ALA A 169 -17.59 1.37 0.06
CA ALA A 169 -17.53 -0.09 0.12
C ALA A 169 -18.05 -0.78 -1.15
N GLY A 170 -18.84 -0.08 -1.98
CA GLY A 170 -19.34 -0.62 -3.25
C GLY A 170 -18.31 -0.59 -4.39
N VAL A 171 -17.17 0.09 -4.21
CA VAL A 171 -16.16 0.22 -5.25
C VAL A 171 -15.33 -1.06 -5.35
N SER A 172 -15.54 -1.82 -6.43
CA SER A 172 -14.72 -2.96 -6.83
C SER A 172 -13.82 -2.67 -8.05
N ARG A 173 -12.98 -3.66 -8.39
CA ARG A 173 -12.10 -3.68 -9.57
C ARG A 173 -12.84 -3.51 -10.91
N ASP A 174 -14.14 -3.81 -10.95
CA ASP A 174 -14.98 -3.69 -12.15
C ASP A 174 -15.19 -2.23 -12.59
N HIS A 175 -15.04 -1.27 -11.66
CA HIS A 175 -15.37 0.14 -11.91
C HIS A 175 -14.25 0.96 -12.54
N VAL A 176 -13.03 0.42 -12.57
CA VAL A 176 -11.86 1.16 -13.04
C VAL A 176 -11.39 0.56 -14.34
N MET A 177 -11.58 1.33 -15.42
CA MET A 177 -11.08 1.00 -16.75
C MET A 177 -9.69 1.60 -16.96
N VAL A 178 -8.78 0.79 -17.48
CA VAL A 178 -7.42 1.19 -17.84
C VAL A 178 -7.15 0.81 -19.28
N ARG A 179 -6.45 1.68 -19.99
CA ARG A 179 -5.94 1.37 -21.31
C ARG A 179 -4.74 0.45 -21.15
N THR A 180 -4.82 -0.75 -21.75
CA THR A 180 -3.76 -1.77 -21.68
C THR A 180 -2.74 -1.58 -22.80
N ASP A 181 -3.21 -1.13 -23.97
CA ASP A 181 -2.36 -0.82 -25.11
C ASP A 181 -2.95 0.27 -26.04
N GLY A 182 -2.41 0.41 -27.25
CA GLY A 182 -2.84 1.42 -28.20
C GLY A 182 -4.31 1.36 -28.63
N VAL A 183 -5.05 0.26 -28.39
CA VAL A 183 -6.43 0.11 -28.86
C VAL A 183 -7.37 -0.54 -27.83
N TYR A 184 -6.84 -1.28 -26.86
CA TYR A 184 -7.64 -2.01 -25.88
C TYR A 184 -7.71 -1.31 -24.51
N CYS A 185 -8.88 -1.43 -23.89
CA CYS A 185 -9.13 -1.09 -22.50
C CYS A 185 -9.62 -2.33 -21.78
N ALA A 186 -9.21 -2.50 -20.54
CA ALA A 186 -9.66 -3.56 -19.65
C ALA A 186 -10.01 -2.96 -18.28
N SER A 187 -10.94 -3.59 -17.58
CA SER A 187 -11.18 -3.33 -16.16
C SER A 187 -10.03 -3.86 -15.31
N TYR A 188 -9.89 -3.38 -14.07
CA TYR A 188 -9.00 -4.04 -13.13
C TYR A 188 -9.46 -5.44 -12.77
N ALA A 189 -10.73 -5.79 -12.90
CA ALA A 189 -11.19 -7.16 -12.66
C ALA A 189 -10.63 -8.12 -13.71
N GLU A 190 -10.50 -7.69 -14.96
CA GLU A 190 -9.87 -8.46 -16.03
C GLU A 190 -8.35 -8.57 -15.84
N LEU A 191 -7.68 -7.48 -15.44
CA LEU A 191 -6.23 -7.46 -15.22
C LEU A 191 -5.80 -8.16 -13.93
N TYR A 192 -6.64 -8.07 -12.91
CA TYR A 192 -6.40 -8.59 -11.57
C TYR A 192 -7.65 -9.31 -11.04
N PRO A 193 -7.94 -10.53 -11.53
CA PRO A 193 -9.12 -11.28 -11.11
C PRO A 193 -9.19 -11.46 -9.60
N ALA A 194 -10.40 -11.31 -9.05
CA ALA A 194 -10.62 -11.48 -7.62
C ALA A 194 -10.37 -12.94 -7.20
N VAL A 195 -9.78 -13.10 -6.02
CA VAL A 195 -9.48 -14.42 -5.43
C VAL A 195 -10.62 -14.83 -4.51
N LYS A 196 -11.01 -16.11 -4.57
CA LYS A 196 -12.06 -16.66 -3.69
C LYS A 196 -11.51 -16.76 -2.25
N PRO A 197 -12.28 -16.37 -1.22
CA PRO A 197 -11.85 -16.55 0.16
C PRO A 197 -11.48 -18.00 0.47
N GLY A 198 -10.31 -18.22 1.08
CA GLY A 198 -9.83 -19.55 1.45
C GLY A 198 -9.23 -20.38 0.30
N SER A 199 -9.20 -19.88 -0.94
CA SER A 199 -8.74 -20.66 -2.10
C SER A 199 -7.26 -21.03 -2.09
N LEU A 200 -6.44 -20.38 -1.26
CA LEU A 200 -5.02 -20.76 -1.09
C LEU A 200 -4.87 -21.94 -0.12
N LEU A 201 -5.84 -22.13 0.78
CA LEU A 201 -5.85 -23.22 1.77
C LEU A 201 -6.31 -24.54 1.15
N ASP A 202 -7.24 -24.49 0.19
CA ASP A 202 -7.77 -25.67 -0.51
C ASP A 202 -7.05 -25.97 -1.84
N GLY A 203 -6.10 -25.13 -2.25
CA GLY A 203 -5.31 -25.30 -3.47
C GLY A 203 -6.05 -24.93 -4.76
N THR A 204 -7.15 -24.19 -4.69
CA THR A 204 -7.99 -23.83 -5.84
C THR A 204 -7.74 -22.43 -6.38
N ALA A 205 -6.71 -21.71 -5.94
CA ALA A 205 -6.43 -20.36 -6.41
C ALA A 205 -6.12 -20.32 -7.92
N GLU A 206 -7.05 -19.76 -8.70
CA GLU A 206 -7.02 -19.74 -10.18
C GLU A 206 -6.09 -18.66 -10.77
N ARG A 207 -5.64 -17.68 -9.96
CA ARG A 207 -4.75 -16.60 -10.42
C ARG A 207 -3.34 -17.15 -10.68
N GLN A 208 -2.81 -16.89 -11.87
CA GLN A 208 -1.45 -17.31 -12.26
C GLN A 208 -0.45 -16.98 -11.15
N ASN A 209 0.36 -17.98 -10.77
CA ASN A 209 1.42 -17.98 -9.76
C ASN A 209 1.07 -17.72 -8.28
N LEU A 210 -0.17 -17.36 -7.93
CA LEU A 210 -0.51 -17.02 -6.54
C LEU A 210 -0.39 -18.24 -5.61
N GLN A 211 -0.85 -19.41 -6.05
CA GLN A 211 -0.69 -20.66 -5.30
C GLN A 211 0.80 -21.02 -5.11
N GLN A 212 1.61 -20.85 -6.15
CA GLN A 212 3.05 -21.15 -6.09
C GLN A 212 3.77 -20.24 -5.08
N ILE A 213 3.41 -18.96 -5.04
CA ILE A 213 3.93 -18.00 -4.06
C ILE A 213 3.52 -18.40 -2.64
N TRP A 214 2.25 -18.79 -2.45
CA TRP A 214 1.74 -19.25 -1.17
C TRP A 214 2.47 -20.50 -0.67
N ASP A 215 2.62 -21.51 -1.54
CA ASP A 215 3.34 -22.76 -1.23
C ASP A 215 4.81 -22.46 -0.87
N ALA A 216 5.47 -21.55 -1.59
CA ALA A 216 6.83 -21.11 -1.26
C ALA A 216 6.90 -20.39 0.09
N GLY A 217 5.89 -19.58 0.43
CA GLY A 217 5.77 -18.93 1.74
C GLY A 217 5.60 -19.93 2.88
N LEU A 218 4.79 -20.98 2.69
CA LEU A 218 4.64 -22.07 3.67
C LEU A 218 5.97 -22.78 3.94
N LEU A 219 6.79 -23.00 2.92
CA LEU A 219 8.11 -23.58 3.08
C LEU A 219 9.03 -22.71 3.94
N LEU A 220 8.95 -21.38 3.85
CA LEU A 220 9.75 -20.48 4.69
C LEU A 220 9.38 -20.62 6.17
N VAL A 221 8.09 -20.69 6.51
CA VAL A 221 7.63 -20.87 7.89
C VAL A 221 8.07 -22.21 8.48
N ASN A 222 8.11 -23.27 7.66
CA ASN A 222 8.52 -24.59 8.11
C ASN A 222 10.04 -24.73 8.26
N ARG A 223 10.83 -24.07 7.39
CA ARG A 223 12.30 -24.10 7.45
C ARG A 223 12.87 -23.35 8.66
N GLU A 224 12.23 -22.27 9.11
CA GLU A 224 12.66 -21.56 10.32
C GLU A 224 12.38 -22.39 11.59
N HIS A 225 11.35 -23.24 11.58
CA HIS A 225 11.07 -24.14 12.71
C HIS A 225 12.18 -25.17 12.92
N GLU A 226 12.72 -25.74 11.84
CA GLU A 226 13.84 -26.70 11.90
C GLU A 226 15.16 -26.02 12.34
N ALA A 227 15.36 -24.75 11.99
CA ALA A 227 16.55 -24.01 12.40
C ALA A 227 16.52 -23.60 13.88
N ILE A 228 15.35 -23.21 14.41
CA ILE A 228 15.16 -22.82 15.82
C ILE A 228 15.26 -24.04 16.75
N GLU A 229 14.69 -25.19 16.37
CA GLU A 229 14.84 -26.44 17.14
C GLU A 229 16.30 -26.92 17.22
N HIS A 230 17.16 -26.54 16.27
CA HIS A 230 18.59 -26.84 16.30
C HIS A 230 19.42 -25.89 17.16
N GLU A 231 18.96 -24.66 17.43
CA GLU A 231 19.66 -23.70 18.30
C GLU A 231 19.42 -23.94 19.81
N ASP A 232 18.29 -24.54 20.19
CA ASP A 232 17.98 -24.89 21.59
C ASP A 232 18.87 -26.02 22.16
N HIS A 233 19.70 -26.66 21.32
CA HIS A 233 20.70 -27.64 21.73
C HIS A 233 22.09 -27.06 22.05
N TYR A 234 22.26 -25.74 21.96
CA TYR A 234 23.55 -25.06 22.19
C TYR A 234 23.53 -24.01 23.32
N LEU A 235 22.76 -24.26 24.39
CA LEU A 235 22.97 -23.57 25.67
C LEU A 235 23.74 -24.50 26.63
N PRO A 236 25.06 -24.30 26.82
CA PRO A 236 25.79 -25.00 27.87
C PRO A 236 25.31 -24.54 29.26
N ASN A 237 25.01 -25.51 30.12
CA ASN A 237 24.84 -25.34 31.57
C ASN A 237 26.07 -24.72 32.23
#